data_AF-A0A2A4RQH9-F1
#
_entry.id   AF-A0A2A4RQH9-F1
#
_cell.length_a   1.000
_cell.length_b   1.000
_cell.length_c   1.000
_cell.angle_alpha   90.00
_cell.angle_beta   90.00
_cell.angle_gamma   90.00
#
_symmetry.space_group_name_H-M   'P 1'
#
loop_
_entity.id
_entity.type
_entity.pdbx_description
1 polymer ?
#
loop_
_entity_poly.entity_id
_entity_poly.type
_entity_poly.pdbx_seq_one_letter_code
_entity_poly.pdbx_strand_id
1 'polypeptide(L)'
;MVRLSIATSPARADGVLCQQRDFLGSYDTPGSAQSIAVAGTTAYVAGFYSGLQIIDVSDCPPSTCLADLTNDGLLNFFDISALLTAFADADLAADFNSDGLLNFFDISAFMIEFAASCL
;
A
#
# COMPACT_ATOMS: atom_id res chain seq x y z
N MET A 1 -25.73 11.02 4.24
CA MET A 1 -24.67 10.02 4.03
C MET A 1 -23.58 10.69 3.21
N VAL A 2 -22.42 10.92 3.81
CA VAL A 2 -21.26 11.49 3.09
C VAL A 2 -20.42 10.31 2.64
N ARG A 3 -20.21 10.17 1.33
CA ARG A 3 -19.31 9.17 0.77
C ARG A 3 -17.90 9.75 0.83
N LEU A 4 -17.06 9.18 1.69
CA LEU A 4 -15.64 9.49 1.67
C LEU A 4 -15.05 8.74 0.46
N SER A 5 -14.75 9.47 -0.62
CA SER A 5 -14.00 8.95 -1.76
C SER A 5 -12.55 9.33 -1.58
N ILE A 6 -11.75 8.40 -1.07
CA ILE A 6 -10.30 8.56 -0.97
C ILE A 6 -9.75 8.26 -2.37
N ALA A 7 -9.07 9.24 -2.96
CA ALA A 7 -8.29 9.06 -4.17
C ALA A 7 -6.86 9.47 -3.84
N THR A 8 -5.98 8.50 -3.68
CA THR A 8 -4.56 8.77 -3.50
C THR A 8 -3.82 8.67 -4.82
N SER A 9 -2.84 9.56 -4.98
CA SER A 9 -1.84 9.49 -6.04
C SER A 9 -0.79 8.46 -5.62
N PRO A 10 -0.23 7.66 -6.55
CA PRO A 10 0.69 6.60 -6.21
C PRO A 10 2.08 7.20 -6.02
N ALA A 11 2.54 7.28 -4.77
CA ALA A 11 3.95 7.21 -4.38
C ALA A 11 4.09 7.64 -2.92
N ARG A 12 4.55 6.72 -2.08
CA ARG A 12 5.18 7.07 -0.80
C ARG A 12 6.52 7.77 -1.12
N ALA A 13 6.98 8.65 -0.23
CA ALA A 13 8.15 9.53 -0.46
C ALA A 13 9.51 8.79 -0.64
N ASP A 14 9.48 7.47 -0.62
CA ASP A 14 10.55 6.50 -0.76
C ASP A 14 10.46 5.68 -2.05
N GLY A 15 9.57 6.03 -2.99
CA GLY A 15 9.50 5.42 -4.32
C GLY A 15 8.75 4.08 -4.39
N VAL A 16 8.31 3.53 -3.25
CA VAL A 16 7.52 2.28 -3.23
C VAL A 16 6.10 2.56 -3.72
N LEU A 17 5.75 1.95 -4.86
CA LEU A 17 4.42 1.98 -5.42
C LEU A 17 3.49 1.16 -4.54
N CYS A 18 2.67 1.82 -3.72
CA CYS A 18 1.38 1.24 -3.35
C CYS A 18 0.58 1.13 -4.66
N GLN A 19 0.66 -0.01 -5.34
CA GLN A 19 -0.30 -0.38 -6.37
C GLN A 19 -1.66 -0.26 -5.66
N GLN A 20 -2.49 0.72 -5.97
CA GLN A 20 -3.15 0.85 -7.26
C GLN A 20 -4.06 2.09 -7.16
N ARG A 21 -4.25 2.82 -8.26
CA ARG A 21 -5.32 3.82 -8.38
C ARG A 21 -6.69 3.15 -8.39
N ASP A 22 -7.14 2.67 -7.25
CA ASP A 22 -8.48 2.11 -7.11
C ASP A 22 -9.18 2.70 -5.88
N PHE A 23 -10.48 2.94 -6.05
CA PHE A 23 -11.36 3.31 -4.96
C PHE A 23 -11.37 2.16 -3.94
N LEU A 24 -10.70 2.37 -2.80
CA LEU A 24 -10.52 1.32 -1.78
C LEU A 24 -11.78 1.05 -0.95
N GLY A 25 -12.73 1.99 -0.93
CA GLY A 25 -14.00 1.81 -0.23
C GLY A 25 -14.66 3.12 0.19
N SER A 26 -15.86 3.00 0.76
CA SER A 26 -16.56 4.11 1.41
C SER A 26 -16.99 3.68 2.81
N TYR A 27 -16.71 4.53 3.79
CA TYR A 27 -17.17 4.33 5.16
C TYR A 27 -18.39 5.19 5.43
N ASP A 28 -19.49 4.55 5.80
CA ASP A 28 -20.71 5.25 6.20
C ASP A 28 -20.58 5.74 7.64
N THR A 29 -20.25 7.02 7.76
CA THR A 29 -20.28 7.68 9.07
C THR A 29 -21.72 7.78 9.58
N PRO A 30 -22.02 7.42 10.85
CA PRO A 30 -23.32 7.69 11.44
C PRO A 30 -23.61 9.19 11.42
N GLY A 31 -24.75 9.59 10.85
CA GLY A 31 -25.16 10.99 10.73
C GLY A 31 -24.57 11.72 9.51
N SER A 32 -24.55 13.05 9.56
CA SER A 32 -23.99 13.89 8.49
C SER A 32 -22.59 14.38 8.90
N ALA A 33 -21.56 13.97 8.17
CA ALA A 33 -20.23 14.55 8.29
C ALA A 33 -20.26 16.00 7.79
N GLN A 34 -19.68 16.91 8.57
CA GLN A 34 -19.60 18.33 8.23
C GLN A 34 -18.22 18.74 7.73
N SER A 35 -17.17 18.07 8.22
CA SER A 35 -15.80 18.37 7.86
C SER A 35 -14.93 17.14 7.91
N ILE A 36 -13.95 17.08 7.02
CA ILE A 36 -12.94 16.03 6.92
C ILE A 36 -11.58 16.73 6.84
N ALA A 37 -10.62 16.25 7.62
CA ALA A 37 -9.22 16.64 7.51
C ALA A 37 -8.35 15.37 7.47
N VAL A 38 -7.33 15.35 6.62
CA VAL A 38 -6.39 14.21 6.54
C VAL A 38 -5.01 14.69 6.98
N ALA A 39 -4.39 13.97 7.90
CA ALA A 39 -3.00 14.18 8.29
C ALA A 39 -2.25 12.84 8.21
N GLY A 40 -1.32 12.73 7.27
CA GLY A 40 -0.62 11.47 7.00
C GLY A 40 -1.59 10.35 6.62
N THR A 41 -1.58 9.25 7.37
CA THR A 41 -2.44 8.07 7.19
C THR A 41 -3.72 8.14 8.00
N THR A 42 -4.03 9.28 8.64
CA THR A 42 -5.20 9.40 9.52
C THR A 42 -6.16 10.44 8.98
N ALA A 43 -7.42 10.03 8.78
CA ALA A 43 -8.53 10.91 8.45
C ALA A 43 -9.36 11.23 9.70
N TYR A 44 -9.56 12.52 9.94
CA TYR A 44 -10.40 13.09 10.98
C TYR A 44 -11.73 13.50 10.37
N VAL A 45 -12.82 12.87 10.78
CA VAL A 45 -14.17 13.18 10.30
C VAL A 45 -15.02 13.71 11.43
N ALA A 46 -15.45 14.97 11.34
CA ALA A 46 -16.33 15.59 12.32
C ALA A 46 -17.79 15.47 11.85
N GLY A 47 -18.61 14.78 12.64
CA GLY A 47 -20.04 14.62 12.39
C GLY A 47 -20.91 15.26 13.47
N PHE A 48 -22.12 15.70 13.07
CA PHE A 48 -22.99 16.49 13.94
C PHE A 48 -23.51 15.71 15.17
N TYR A 49 -23.95 14.47 14.97
CA TYR A 49 -24.42 13.57 16.04
C TYR A 49 -23.41 12.48 16.41
N SER A 50 -22.41 12.27 15.56
CA SER A 50 -21.41 11.21 15.68
C SER A 50 -20.10 11.65 16.34
N GLY A 51 -19.94 12.95 16.61
CA GLY A 51 -18.71 13.48 17.19
C GLY A 51 -17.53 13.41 16.22
N LEU A 52 -16.31 13.33 16.77
CA LEU A 52 -15.08 13.18 15.99
C LEU A 52 -14.78 11.69 15.77
N GLN A 53 -14.63 11.30 14.52
CA GLN A 53 -14.17 9.98 14.11
C GLN A 53 -12.74 10.07 13.59
N ILE A 54 -11.92 9.12 14.00
CA ILE A 54 -10.53 8.99 13.57
C ILE A 54 -10.46 7.68 12.80
N ILE A 55 -10.20 7.78 11.51
CA ILE A 55 -10.20 6.66 10.57
C ILE A 55 -8.76 6.50 10.08
N ASP A 56 -8.21 5.31 10.24
CA ASP A 56 -6.96 4.94 9.57
C ASP A 56 -7.26 4.75 8.08
N VAL A 57 -6.57 5.52 7.25
CA VAL A 57 -6.68 5.54 5.79
C VAL A 57 -5.34 5.19 5.15
N SER A 58 -4.52 4.39 5.84
CA SER A 58 -3.34 3.79 5.24
C SER A 58 -3.74 2.91 4.04
N ASP A 59 -3.37 3.36 2.84
CA ASP A 59 -3.56 2.63 1.57
C ASP A 59 -2.68 1.40 1.43
N CYS A 60 -1.72 1.25 2.35
CA CYS A 60 -0.79 0.16 2.37
C CYS A 60 -0.96 -0.50 3.73
N PRO A 61 -1.32 -1.80 3.81
CA PRO A 61 -1.04 -2.51 5.04
C PRO A 61 0.43 -2.24 5.38
N PRO A 62 0.81 -2.08 6.65
CA PRO A 62 2.20 -2.13 7.00
C PRO A 62 2.69 -3.57 6.71
N SER A 63 2.90 -3.92 5.44
CA SER A 63 3.79 -5.00 5.10
C SER A 63 5.14 -4.46 5.49
N THR A 64 5.60 -4.85 6.67
CA THR A 64 6.96 -4.61 7.17
C THR A 64 8.01 -5.37 6.33
N CYS A 65 7.66 -5.73 5.09
CA CYS A 65 8.49 -6.42 4.12
C CYS A 65 8.03 -6.07 2.70
N LEU A 66 8.90 -5.46 1.92
CA LEU A 66 8.67 -5.26 0.49
C LEU A 66 8.78 -6.57 -0.30
N ALA A 67 9.49 -7.56 0.25
CA ALA A 67 9.71 -8.85 -0.39
C ALA A 67 8.56 -9.86 -0.18
N ASP A 68 7.53 -9.54 0.61
CA ASP A 68 6.30 -10.35 0.71
C ASP A 68 5.36 -10.00 -0.44
N LEU A 69 5.50 -10.73 -1.56
CA LEU A 69 4.76 -10.47 -2.80
C LEU A 69 3.39 -11.18 -2.79
N THR A 70 3.21 -12.20 -1.96
CA THR A 70 1.91 -12.89 -1.80
C THR A 70 1.01 -12.23 -0.76
N ASN A 71 1.55 -11.30 0.05
CA ASN A 71 0.89 -10.63 1.17
C ASN A 71 0.33 -11.62 2.21
N ASP A 72 1.02 -12.74 2.41
CA ASP A 72 0.62 -13.78 3.36
C ASP A 72 1.29 -13.62 4.74
N GLY A 73 2.17 -12.62 4.88
CA GLY A 73 2.90 -12.31 6.11
C GLY A 73 4.10 -13.23 6.37
N LEU A 74 4.46 -14.11 5.42
CA LEU A 74 5.55 -15.06 5.55
C LEU A 74 6.49 -14.98 4.35
N LEU A 75 7.70 -14.47 4.58
CA LEU A 75 8.73 -14.47 3.55
C LEU A 75 9.25 -15.88 3.26
N ASN A 76 8.84 -16.46 2.14
CA ASN A 76 9.10 -17.86 1.82
C ASN A 76 9.26 -18.12 0.30
N PHE A 77 9.27 -19.40 -0.09
CA PHE A 77 9.44 -19.80 -1.49
C PHE A 77 8.37 -19.22 -2.42
N PHE A 78 7.16 -19.00 -1.91
CA PHE A 78 6.05 -18.45 -2.69
C PHE A 78 6.32 -17.01 -3.14
N ASP A 79 7.02 -16.19 -2.35
CA ASP A 79 7.42 -14.84 -2.76
C ASP A 79 8.44 -14.85 -3.89
N ILE A 80 9.41 -15.77 -3.84
CA ILE A 80 10.37 -15.97 -4.92
C ILE A 80 9.65 -16.39 -6.19
N SER A 81 8.65 -17.29 -6.06
CA SER A 81 7.85 -17.70 -7.20
C SER A 81 7.03 -16.55 -7.78
N ALA A 82 6.48 -15.69 -6.92
CA ALA A 82 5.73 -14.49 -7.32
C ALA A 82 6.63 -13.47 -8.02
N LEU A 83 7.87 -13.28 -7.54
CA LEU A 83 8.87 -12.43 -8.20
C LEU A 83 9.16 -12.93 -9.61
N LEU A 84 9.38 -14.24 -9.78
CA LEU A 84 9.64 -14.84 -11.10
C LEU A 84 8.44 -14.69 -12.04
N THR A 85 7.21 -14.80 -11.53
CA THR A 85 6.00 -14.53 -12.29
C THR A 85 5.93 -13.06 -12.73
N ALA A 86 6.17 -12.12 -11.82
CA ALA A 86 6.18 -10.69 -12.14
C ALA A 86 7.23 -10.34 -13.19
N PHE A 87 8.43 -10.94 -13.12
CA PHE A 87 9.46 -10.79 -14.16
C PHE A 87 9.03 -11.34 -15.53
N ALA A 88 8.32 -12.47 -15.55
CA ALA A 88 7.82 -13.06 -16.79
C ALA A 88 6.71 -12.23 -17.43
N ASP A 89 5.87 -11.58 -16.61
CA ASP A 89 4.76 -10.73 -17.03
C ASP A 89 5.17 -9.27 -17.28
N ALA A 90 6.46 -8.95 -17.11
CA ALA A 90 7.00 -7.59 -17.16
C ALA A 90 6.27 -6.60 -16.23
N ASP A 91 5.83 -7.09 -15.08
CA ASP A 91 5.16 -6.30 -14.06
C ASP A 91 6.19 -5.49 -13.25
N LEU A 92 5.96 -4.19 -13.14
CA LEU A 92 6.77 -3.28 -12.33
C LEU A 92 6.66 -3.55 -10.83
N ALA A 93 5.77 -4.46 -10.38
CA ALA A 93 5.83 -5.02 -9.04
C ALA A 93 7.18 -5.71 -8.72
N ALA A 94 7.91 -6.15 -9.75
CA ALA A 94 9.26 -6.69 -9.61
C ALA A 94 10.38 -5.63 -9.68
N ASP A 95 10.06 -4.34 -9.87
CA ASP A 95 11.04 -3.24 -9.90
C ASP A 95 11.38 -2.79 -8.47
N PHE A 96 12.33 -3.49 -7.85
CA PHE A 96 12.69 -3.30 -6.43
C PHE A 96 13.61 -2.10 -6.19
N ASN A 97 14.31 -1.62 -7.22
CA ASN A 97 15.17 -0.43 -7.10
C ASN A 97 14.52 0.84 -7.69
N SER A 98 13.31 0.72 -8.26
CA SER A 98 12.52 1.79 -8.87
C SER A 98 13.25 2.52 -9.99
N ASP A 99 14.07 1.81 -10.76
CA ASP A 99 14.79 2.37 -11.91
C ASP A 99 13.99 2.30 -13.22
N GLY A 100 12.81 1.67 -13.21
CA GLY A 100 11.90 1.52 -14.33
C GLY A 100 12.30 0.43 -15.33
N LEU A 101 13.32 -0.38 -15.02
CA LEU A 101 13.84 -1.44 -15.87
C LEU A 101 13.96 -2.76 -15.10
N LEU A 102 13.13 -3.76 -15.44
CA LEU A 102 13.27 -5.10 -14.86
C LEU A 102 14.57 -5.77 -15.29
N ASN A 103 15.54 -5.86 -14.39
CA ASN A 103 16.86 -6.37 -14.66
C ASN A 103 17.50 -7.09 -13.45
N PHE A 104 18.80 -7.40 -13.54
CA PHE A 104 19.52 -8.10 -12.49
C PHE A 104 19.55 -7.34 -11.15
N PHE A 105 19.54 -6.00 -11.19
CA PHE A 105 19.59 -5.17 -10.01
C PHE A 105 18.33 -5.31 -9.14
N ASP A 106 17.16 -5.53 -9.74
CA ASP A 106 15.93 -5.81 -9.00
C ASP A 106 15.97 -7.13 -8.26
N ILE A 107 16.51 -8.18 -8.90
CA ILE A 107 16.69 -9.48 -8.24
C ILE A 107 17.65 -9.32 -7.06
N SER A 108 18.73 -8.55 -7.23
CA SER A 108 19.65 -8.29 -6.14
C SER A 108 19.02 -7.49 -4.99
N ALA A 109 18.15 -6.51 -5.31
CA ALA A 109 17.43 -5.71 -4.34
C ALA A 109 16.37 -6.55 -3.59
N PHE A 110 15.61 -7.39 -4.30
CA PHE A 110 14.72 -8.37 -3.71
C PHE A 110 15.46 -9.28 -2.73
N MET A 111 16.63 -9.80 -3.10
CA MET A 111 17.41 -10.69 -2.23
C MET A 111 17.95 -9.98 -0.98
N ILE A 112 18.20 -8.67 -1.04
CA ILE A 112 18.56 -7.86 0.13
C ILE A 112 17.37 -7.78 1.09
N GLU A 113 16.19 -7.47 0.59
CA GLU A 113 14.95 -7.42 1.38
C GLU A 113 14.55 -8.81 1.92
N PHE A 114 14.71 -9.86 1.11
CA PHE A 114 14.47 -11.24 1.50
C PHE A 114 15.44 -11.73 2.60
N ALA A 115 16.65 -11.19 2.64
CA ALA A 115 17.62 -11.48 3.70
C ALA A 115 17.43 -10.61 4.95
N ALA A 116 16.71 -9.49 4.85
CA ALA A 116 16.57 -8.51 5.93
C ALA A 116 15.59 -8.94 7.03
N SER A 117 14.79 -10.01 6.81
CA SER A 117 13.74 -10.52 7.70
C SER A 117 12.74 -9.44 8.14
N CYS A 118 11.49 -9.57 7.68
CA CYS A 118 10.39 -8.71 8.06
C CYS A 118 10.19 -8.76 9.59
N LEU A 119 10.40 -7.64 10.30
CA LEU A 119 10.13 -7.48 11.74
C LEU A 119 9.03 -6.45 11.99
#